data_AF-A0A932E7Z1-F1
#
_entry.id   AF-A0A932E7Z1-F1
#
_cell.length_a   1.000
_cell.length_b   1.000
_cell.length_c   1.000
_cell.angle_alpha   90.00
_cell.angle_beta   90.00
_cell.angle_gamma   90.00
#
_symmetry.space_group_name_H-M   'P 1'
#
loop_
_entity.id
_entity.type
_entity.pdbx_description
1 polymer ?
#
loop_
_entity_poly.entity_id
_entity_poly.type
_entity_poly.pdbx_seq_one_letter_code
_entity_poly.pdbx_strand_id
1 'polypeptide(L)'
;MTDNLIIDLPELRLPRDLAWRVKFIDAVEEHARRLGINGRYEPTRFIGYYFAGVHPVVVSGHWTVTLDDVPLLRRVRDLIERMTEQRFSIRSPSEDAAPEFMLLHDRHDGACWLWEYAHGRRFLEARNPVASWGSLDELPGGDEGPRLLGP
;
A
#
# COMPACT_ATOMS: atom_id res chain seq x y z
N MET A 1 5.68 22.98 -5.04
CA MET A 1 6.55 21.88 -5.49
C MET A 1 6.93 21.13 -4.24
N THR A 2 6.23 20.05 -3.90
CA THR A 2 6.64 19.17 -2.81
C THR A 2 7.58 18.13 -3.41
N ASP A 3 8.80 18.10 -2.87
CA ASP A 3 9.81 17.12 -3.27
C ASP A 3 9.29 15.71 -3.00
N ASN A 4 9.39 14.83 -3.99
CA ASN A 4 8.99 13.43 -3.89
C ASN A 4 9.91 12.69 -2.91
N LEU A 5 9.63 12.79 -1.61
CA LEU A 5 10.47 12.25 -0.55
C LEU A 5 10.11 10.79 -0.25
N ILE A 6 11.08 9.91 -0.47
CA ILE A 6 11.06 8.50 -0.07
C ILE A 6 12.21 8.21 0.89
N ILE A 7 11.92 7.49 1.97
CA ILE A 7 12.86 7.17 3.04
C ILE A 7 12.91 5.66 3.17
N ASP A 8 14.08 5.08 2.95
CA ASP A 8 14.31 3.66 3.15
C ASP A 8 14.37 3.30 4.64
N LEU A 9 13.77 2.18 5.01
CA LEU A 9 13.78 1.64 6.38
C LEU A 9 14.47 0.27 6.39
N PRO A 10 15.80 0.20 6.18
CA PRO A 10 16.51 -1.07 5.97
C PRO A 10 16.47 -2.01 7.18
N GLU A 11 16.31 -1.48 8.40
CA GLU A 11 16.18 -2.26 9.64
C GLU A 11 14.73 -2.76 9.88
N LEU A 12 13.75 -2.29 9.11
CA LEU A 12 12.36 -2.74 9.18
C LEU A 12 12.06 -3.69 8.02
N ARG A 13 11.86 -4.97 8.35
CA ARG A 13 11.29 -5.93 7.41
C ARG A 13 9.98 -6.48 7.91
N LEU A 14 8.95 -6.36 7.09
CA LEU A 14 7.62 -6.88 7.40
C LEU A 14 7.43 -8.29 6.81
N PRO A 15 6.63 -9.15 7.46
CA PRO A 15 6.32 -10.46 6.92
C PRO A 15 5.55 -10.37 5.60
N ARG A 16 5.89 -11.24 4.64
CA ARG A 16 5.19 -11.34 3.34
C ARG A 16 3.69 -11.61 3.47
N ASP A 17 3.30 -12.29 4.54
CA ASP A 17 1.94 -12.67 4.89
C ASP A 17 1.23 -11.63 5.78
N LEU A 18 1.83 -10.46 6.03
CA LEU A 18 1.28 -9.44 6.94
C LEU A 18 -0.17 -9.07 6.61
N ALA A 19 -0.50 -8.93 5.33
CA ALA A 19 -1.86 -8.63 4.86
C ALA A 19 -2.91 -9.64 5.37
N TRP A 20 -2.56 -10.92 5.44
CA TRP A 20 -3.42 -11.94 6.02
C TRP A 20 -3.45 -11.85 7.54
N ARG A 21 -2.30 -11.62 8.18
CA ARG A 21 -2.20 -11.49 9.65
C ARG A 21 -3.03 -10.35 10.21
N VAL A 22 -3.16 -9.26 9.45
CA VAL A 22 -3.95 -8.08 9.84
C VAL A 22 -5.39 -8.12 9.34
N LYS A 23 -5.85 -9.26 8.78
CA LYS A 23 -7.23 -9.45 8.32
C LYS A 23 -7.68 -8.51 7.19
N PHE A 24 -6.73 -7.91 6.48
CA PHE A 24 -7.01 -7.07 5.32
C PHE A 24 -7.70 -7.85 4.20
N ILE A 25 -7.19 -9.04 3.88
CA ILE A 25 -7.74 -9.88 2.80
C ILE A 25 -9.19 -10.28 3.10
N ASP A 26 -9.43 -10.77 4.33
CA ASP A 26 -10.77 -11.14 4.80
C ASP A 26 -11.75 -9.95 4.69
N ALA A 27 -11.30 -8.74 5.04
CA ALA A 27 -12.12 -7.52 4.95
C ALA A 27 -12.44 -7.10 3.50
N VAL A 28 -11.47 -7.22 2.58
CA VAL A 28 -11.69 -6.95 1.15
C VAL A 28 -12.67 -7.95 0.55
N GLU A 29 -12.47 -9.25 0.80
CA GLU A 29 -13.33 -10.30 0.26
C GLU A 29 -14.76 -10.22 0.80
N GLU A 30 -14.92 -9.90 2.08
CA GLU A 30 -16.23 -9.67 2.69
C GLU A 30 -16.93 -8.45 2.06
N HIS A 31 -16.21 -7.36 1.80
CA HIS A 31 -16.79 -6.20 1.11
C HIS A 31 -17.19 -6.53 -0.33
N ALA A 32 -16.32 -7.21 -1.09
CA ALA A 32 -16.60 -7.63 -2.45
C ALA A 32 -17.86 -8.53 -2.52
N ARG A 33 -18.01 -9.46 -1.57
CA ARG A 33 -19.18 -10.34 -1.46
C ARG A 33 -20.47 -9.56 -1.25
N ARG A 34 -20.46 -8.51 -0.42
CA ARG A 34 -21.63 -7.64 -0.20
C ARG A 34 -22.03 -6.88 -1.47
N LEU A 35 -21.09 -6.64 -2.38
CA LEU A 35 -21.34 -6.05 -3.69
C LEU A 35 -21.75 -7.09 -4.75
N GLY A 36 -21.92 -8.37 -4.38
CA GLY A 36 -22.25 -9.45 -5.31
C GLY A 36 -21.07 -9.92 -6.16
N ILE A 37 -19.84 -9.48 -5.85
CA ILE A 37 -18.63 -9.91 -6.53
C ILE A 37 -18.11 -11.17 -5.82
N ASN A 38 -18.10 -12.29 -6.54
CA ASN A 38 -17.56 -13.55 -6.05
C ASN A 38 -16.13 -13.75 -6.56
N GLY A 39 -15.19 -13.99 -5.65
CA GLY A 39 -13.79 -14.23 -5.99
C GLY A 39 -12.90 -14.22 -4.78
N ARG A 40 -11.65 -14.64 -4.97
CA ARG A 40 -10.59 -14.45 -3.97
C ARG A 40 -9.82 -13.19 -4.31
N TYR A 41 -9.50 -12.41 -3.30
CA TYR A 41 -8.68 -11.22 -3.47
C TYR A 41 -7.20 -11.60 -3.42
N GLU A 42 -6.47 -11.33 -4.52
CA GLU A 42 -5.02 -11.43 -4.52
C GLU A 42 -4.42 -10.03 -4.26
N PRO A 43 -3.75 -9.82 -3.12
CA PRO A 43 -3.13 -8.54 -2.81
C PRO A 43 -2.03 -8.18 -3.81
N THR A 44 -1.86 -6.89 -4.08
CA THR A 44 -0.76 -6.40 -4.93
C THR A 44 0.60 -6.68 -4.27
N ARG A 45 1.68 -6.60 -5.06
CA ARG A 45 3.06 -6.72 -4.54
C ARG A 45 3.32 -5.72 -3.43
N PHE A 46 2.96 -4.46 -3.67
CA PHE A 46 3.13 -3.39 -2.69
C PHE A 46 1.84 -3.15 -1.91
N ILE A 47 1.98 -2.92 -0.62
CA ILE A 47 0.88 -2.57 0.28
C ILE A 47 1.25 -1.32 1.07
N GLY A 48 0.29 -0.42 1.18
CA GLY A 48 0.36 0.78 1.99
C GLY A 48 -0.28 0.61 3.35
N TYR A 49 0.34 1.16 4.38
CA TYR A 49 -0.21 1.23 5.73
C TYR A 49 -0.11 2.66 6.27
N TYR A 50 -1.18 3.12 6.91
CA TYR A 50 -1.19 4.36 7.70
C TYR A 50 -2.26 4.27 8.79
N PHE A 51 -2.39 5.31 9.61
CA PHE A 51 -3.41 5.39 10.67
C PHE A 51 -4.28 6.63 10.51
N ALA A 52 -5.58 6.44 10.32
CA ALA A 52 -6.57 7.52 10.46
C ALA A 52 -6.95 7.62 11.95
N GLY A 53 -6.36 8.58 12.67
CA GLY A 53 -6.49 8.67 14.12
C GLY A 53 -5.93 7.43 14.83
N VAL A 54 -6.81 6.59 15.41
CA VAL A 54 -6.43 5.33 16.07
C VAL A 54 -6.63 4.09 15.19
N HIS A 55 -7.28 4.25 14.04
CA HIS A 55 -7.67 3.15 13.17
C HIS A 55 -6.59 2.89 12.10
N PRO A 56 -6.07 1.66 12.00
CA PRO A 56 -5.18 1.31 10.91
C PRO A 56 -5.94 1.28 9.59
N VAL A 57 -5.33 1.86 8.56
CA VAL A 57 -5.82 1.83 7.19
C VAL A 57 -4.80 1.13 6.30
N VAL A 58 -5.30 0.21 5.48
CA VAL A 58 -4.50 -0.58 4.54
C VAL A 58 -4.93 -0.26 3.12
N VAL A 59 -3.93 -0.08 2.23
CA VAL A 59 -4.12 0.27 0.83
C VAL A 59 -3.41 -0.76 -0.05
N SER A 60 -4.12 -1.34 -1.02
CA SER A 60 -3.53 -2.25 -2.00
C SER A 60 -4.31 -2.19 -3.32
N GLY A 61 -3.67 -1.69 -4.37
CA GLY A 61 -4.35 -1.37 -5.62
C GLY A 61 -5.47 -0.35 -5.39
N HIS A 62 -6.68 -0.67 -5.87
CA HIS A 62 -7.87 0.16 -5.68
C HIS A 62 -8.58 -0.05 -4.33
N TRP A 63 -8.08 -0.96 -3.48
CA TRP A 63 -8.69 -1.24 -2.18
C TRP A 63 -8.10 -0.36 -1.10
N THR A 64 -8.98 0.30 -0.33
CA THR A 64 -8.65 1.04 0.87
C THR A 64 -9.57 0.59 1.97
N VAL A 65 -9.01 0.02 3.02
CA VAL A 65 -9.78 -0.60 4.09
C VAL A 65 -9.28 -0.09 5.41
N THR A 66 -10.20 0.54 6.15
CA THR A 66 -10.03 0.81 7.57
C THR A 66 -10.29 -0.47 8.32
N LEU A 67 -9.34 -0.87 9.15
CA LEU A 67 -9.44 -2.05 9.99
C LEU A 67 -9.82 -1.66 11.41
N ASP A 68 -10.39 -2.61 12.14
CA ASP A 68 -10.53 -2.53 13.58
C ASP A 68 -9.15 -2.51 14.26
N ASP A 69 -9.11 -2.43 15.59
CA ASP A 69 -7.86 -2.45 16.33
C ASP A 69 -7.00 -3.69 15.99
N VAL A 70 -5.86 -3.45 15.32
CA VAL A 70 -4.86 -4.48 15.01
C VAL A 70 -3.57 -4.21 15.83
N PRO A 71 -3.34 -4.97 16.93
CA PRO A 71 -2.16 -4.78 17.79
C PRO A 71 -0.81 -4.92 17.07
N LEU A 72 -0.77 -5.69 15.98
CA LEU A 72 0.43 -5.83 15.16
C LEU A 72 0.77 -4.53 14.43
N LEU A 73 -0.21 -3.87 13.83
CA LEU A 73 0.02 -2.60 13.12
C LEU A 73 0.34 -1.46 14.09
N ARG A 74 -0.23 -1.47 15.29
CA ARG A 74 0.17 -0.51 16.34
C ARG A 74 1.66 -0.66 16.69
N ARG A 75 2.13 -1.90 16.88
CA ARG A 75 3.56 -2.15 17.13
C ARG A 75 4.44 -1.71 15.97
N VAL A 76 3.99 -1.87 14.73
CA VAL A 76 4.71 -1.37 13.54
C VAL A 76 4.79 0.15 13.55
N ARG A 77 3.67 0.85 13.82
CA ARG A 77 3.66 2.31 13.99
C ARG A 77 4.65 2.75 15.07
N ASP A 78 4.57 2.16 16.26
CA ASP A 78 5.43 2.53 17.40
C ASP A 78 6.92 2.22 17.10
N LEU A 79 7.20 1.22 16.27
CA LEU A 79 8.55 0.94 15.80
C LEU A 79 9.04 2.01 14.83
N ILE A 80 8.22 2.40 13.86
CA ILE A 80 8.54 3.48 12.91
C ILE A 80 8.80 4.79 13.66
N GLU A 81 7.91 5.19 14.56
CA GLU A 81 8.06 6.43 15.35
C GLU A 81 9.35 6.43 16.17
N ARG A 82 9.77 5.27 16.70
CA ARG A 82 11.05 5.16 17.41
C ARG A 82 12.25 5.22 16.48
N MET A 83 12.20 4.52 15.34
CA MET A 83 13.29 4.49 14.35
C MET A 83 13.51 5.87 13.70
N THR A 84 12.44 6.63 13.50
CA THR A 84 12.49 7.96 12.88
C THR A 84 12.65 9.08 13.89
N GLU A 85 12.80 8.78 15.19
CA GLU A 85 12.83 9.77 16.27
C GLU A 85 11.62 10.72 16.20
N GLN A 86 10.45 10.19 15.84
CA GLN A 86 9.19 10.91 15.65
C GLN A 86 9.20 11.98 14.55
N ARG A 87 10.22 12.00 13.68
CA ARG A 87 10.34 12.99 12.60
C ARG A 87 9.39 12.73 11.44
N PHE A 88 8.97 11.48 11.26
CA PHE A 88 8.09 11.06 10.18
C PHE A 88 6.92 10.27 10.76
N SER A 89 5.69 10.73 10.49
CA SER A 89 4.48 10.13 11.03
C SER A 89 3.63 9.51 9.92
N ILE A 90 3.23 8.26 10.15
CA ILE A 90 2.22 7.56 9.34
C ILE A 90 0.81 7.69 9.92
N ARG A 91 0.62 8.60 10.89
CA ARG A 91 -0.66 8.87 11.52
C ARG A 91 -1.21 10.20 11.02
N SER A 92 -2.47 10.18 10.62
CA SER A 92 -3.23 11.38 10.28
C SER A 92 -3.45 12.26 11.50
N PRO A 93 -3.39 13.60 11.33
CA PRO A 93 -3.66 14.55 12.41
C PRO A 93 -5.12 14.51 12.90
N SER A 94 -6.05 14.05 12.07
CA SER A 94 -7.45 13.78 12.39
C SER A 94 -7.98 12.58 11.59
N GLU A 95 -9.18 12.10 11.88
CA GLU A 95 -9.78 10.96 11.18
C GLU A 95 -10.07 11.26 9.70
N ASP A 96 -10.39 12.52 9.37
CA ASP A 96 -10.71 12.97 8.01
C ASP A 96 -9.50 13.49 7.23
N ALA A 97 -8.31 13.52 7.84
CA ALA A 97 -7.10 14.02 7.21
C ALA A 97 -6.22 12.90 6.66
N ALA A 98 -5.49 13.20 5.58
CA ALA A 98 -4.40 12.37 5.13
C ALA A 98 -3.21 12.47 6.10
N PRO A 99 -2.43 11.39 6.31
CA PRO A 99 -1.15 11.47 7.00
C PRO A 99 -0.12 12.18 6.12
N GLU A 100 0.99 12.58 6.72
CA GLU A 100 2.13 13.15 5.98
C GLU A 100 2.84 12.05 5.18
N PHE A 101 3.10 10.91 5.81
CA PHE A 101 3.72 9.74 5.19
C PHE A 101 2.80 8.52 5.24
N MET A 102 3.09 7.56 4.38
CA MET A 102 2.59 6.20 4.51
C MET A 102 3.73 5.20 4.49
N LEU A 103 3.54 4.09 5.17
CA LEU A 103 4.45 2.96 5.10
C LEU A 103 4.13 2.15 3.84
N LEU A 104 5.09 2.06 2.94
CA LEU A 104 5.06 1.15 1.80
C LEU A 104 5.80 -0.14 2.14
N HIS A 105 5.18 -1.28 1.88
CA HIS A 105 5.70 -2.62 2.14
C HIS A 105 5.73 -3.43 0.85
N ASP A 106 6.89 -3.95 0.47
CA ASP A 106 7.03 -4.94 -0.60
C ASP A 106 6.84 -6.36 -0.05
N ARG A 107 5.74 -7.01 -0.44
CA ARG A 107 5.46 -8.41 -0.06
C ARG A 107 6.45 -9.41 -0.64
N HIS A 108 7.26 -9.03 -1.63
CA HIS A 108 8.23 -9.93 -2.24
C HIS A 108 9.40 -10.24 -1.30
N ASP A 109 9.94 -9.27 -0.58
CA ASP A 109 11.14 -9.43 0.27
C ASP A 109 11.00 -8.82 1.67
N GLY A 110 9.84 -8.21 1.95
CA GLY A 110 9.51 -7.56 3.21
C GLY A 110 10.08 -6.16 3.34
N ALA A 111 10.72 -5.61 2.30
CA ALA A 111 11.31 -4.27 2.35
C ALA A 111 10.26 -3.19 2.61
N CYS A 112 10.68 -2.14 3.32
CA CYS A 112 9.80 -1.09 3.81
C CYS A 112 10.37 0.29 3.52
N TRP A 113 9.49 1.21 3.11
CA TRP A 113 9.82 2.62 2.90
C TRP A 113 8.75 3.50 3.53
N LEU A 114 9.13 4.68 4.00
CA LEU A 114 8.18 5.77 4.18
C LEU A 114 8.15 6.60 2.90
N TRP A 115 6.96 6.90 2.44
CA TRP A 115 6.77 7.78 1.29
C TRP A 115 5.70 8.80 1.64
N GLU A 116 5.92 10.06 1.25
CA GLU A 116 4.89 11.09 1.30
C GLU A 116 3.56 10.54 0.76
N TYR A 117 2.50 10.70 1.54
CA TYR A 117 1.23 10.02 1.34
C TYR A 117 0.68 10.18 -0.08
N ALA A 118 0.72 11.40 -0.62
CA ALA A 118 0.19 11.69 -1.96
C ALA A 118 0.90 10.91 -3.07
N HIS A 119 2.22 10.71 -2.94
CA HIS A 119 3.02 9.99 -3.92
C HIS A 119 2.90 8.48 -3.75
N GLY A 120 3.02 7.98 -2.52
CA GLY A 120 2.85 6.56 -2.22
C GLY A 120 1.45 6.04 -2.57
N ARG A 121 0.43 6.87 -2.38
CA ARG A 121 -0.95 6.55 -2.77
C ARG A 121 -1.10 6.34 -4.27
N ARG A 122 -0.60 7.29 -5.06
CA ARG A 122 -0.62 7.20 -6.54
C ARG A 122 0.17 5.99 -7.03
N PHE A 123 1.30 5.68 -6.39
CA PHE A 123 2.10 4.51 -6.71
C PHE A 123 1.30 3.20 -6.48
N LEU A 124 0.62 3.06 -5.34
CA LEU A 124 -0.16 1.86 -5.03
C LEU A 124 -1.38 1.66 -5.94
N GLU A 125 -1.97 2.76 -6.44
CA GLU A 125 -3.10 2.73 -7.36
C GLU A 125 -2.68 2.49 -8.82
N ALA A 126 -1.38 2.62 -9.13
CA ALA A 126 -0.88 2.41 -10.48
C ALA A 126 -1.04 0.94 -10.91
N ARG A 127 -1.49 0.73 -12.16
CA ARG A 127 -1.65 -0.62 -12.74
C ARG A 127 -0.33 -1.39 -12.87
N ASN A 128 0.77 -0.67 -13.02
CA ASN A 128 2.11 -1.24 -13.02
C ASN A 128 3.04 -0.38 -12.13
N PRO A 129 3.08 -0.63 -10.82
CA PRO A 129 3.87 0.17 -9.88
C PRO A 129 5.39 0.00 -10.10
N VAL A 130 5.82 -0.99 -10.89
CA VAL A 130 7.22 -1.15 -11.31
C VAL A 130 7.28 -1.15 -12.84
N ALA A 131 6.89 -0.03 -13.46
CA ALA A 131 7.34 0.21 -14.83
C ALA A 131 8.85 0.53 -14.78
N SER A 132 9.67 -0.53 -14.84
CA SER A 132 11.05 -0.54 -15.34
C SER A 132 11.82 0.78 -15.21
N TRP A 133 12.46 1.01 -14.06
CA TRP A 133 13.70 1.81 -14.06
C TRP A 133 14.84 0.88 -14.47
N GLY A 134 14.89 0.55 -15.76
CA GLY A 134 15.91 -0.35 -16.27
C GLY A 134 15.61 -0.97 -17.63
N SER A 135 15.12 -0.20 -18.60
CA SER A 135 15.35 -0.49 -20.02
C SER A 135 15.02 0.75 -20.85
N LEU A 136 15.99 1.66 -20.93
CA LEU A 136 16.11 2.54 -22.08
C LEU A 136 16.82 1.70 -23.15
N ASP A 137 16.10 0.77 -23.76
CA ASP A 137 16.33 0.33 -25.14
C ASP A 137 15.16 -0.56 -25.59
N GLU A 138 14.56 -0.12 -26.71
CA GLU A 138 13.68 -0.88 -27.61
C GLU A 138 12.27 -1.25 -27.11
N LEU A 139 11.27 -0.46 -27.52
CA LEU A 139 10.42 -0.80 -28.69
C LEU A 139 9.33 0.28 -28.95
N PRO A 140 9.01 0.60 -30.22
CA PRO A 140 7.92 1.50 -30.60
C PRO A 140 6.60 0.73 -30.77
N GLY A 141 5.48 1.37 -30.43
CA GLY A 141 4.11 0.87 -30.67
C GLY A 141 3.32 0.85 -29.36
N GLY A 142 2.28 1.66 -29.15
CA GLY A 142 1.21 1.92 -30.09
C GLY A 142 0.10 0.91 -29.83
N ASP A 143 -0.79 1.28 -28.90
CA ASP A 143 -2.20 0.91 -28.80
C ASP A 143 -2.63 -0.47 -29.35
N GLU A 144 -3.01 -1.41 -28.47
CA GLU A 144 -4.07 -2.38 -28.78
C GLU A 144 -4.60 -3.04 -27.49
N GLY A 145 -5.78 -2.60 -27.06
CA GLY A 145 -6.60 -3.30 -26.07
C GLY A 145 -7.12 -4.65 -26.61
N PRO A 146 -7.68 -5.50 -25.74
CA PRO A 146 -8.00 -6.88 -26.10
C PRO A 146 -9.07 -6.95 -27.18
N ARG A 147 -8.71 -7.49 -28.35
CA ARG A 147 -9.65 -7.87 -29.41
C ARG A 147 -10.57 -8.98 -28.89
N LEU A 148 -11.86 -8.67 -28.79
CA LEU A 148 -12.92 -9.66 -28.59
C LEU A 148 -12.99 -10.53 -29.84
N LEU A 149 -12.66 -11.82 -29.70
CA LEU A 149 -12.97 -12.83 -30.69
C LEU A 149 -14.42 -13.31 -30.47
N GLY A 150 -15.19 -13.31 -31.55
CA GLY A 150 -16.41 -14.09 -31.67
C GLY A 150 -17.00 -13.95 -33.08
N PRO A 151 -18.01 -14.75 -33.42
CA PRO A 151 -18.05 -16.21 -33.33
C PRO A 151 -17.22 -16.90 -34.43
#